data_AF-A0A932U5L5-F1
#
_entry.id   AF-A0A932U5L5-F1
#
_cell.length_a   1.000
_cell.length_b   1.000
_cell.length_c   1.000
_cell.angle_alpha   90.00
_cell.angle_beta   90.00
_cell.angle_gamma   90.00
#
_symmetry.space_group_name_H-M   'P 1'
#
loop_
_entity.id
_entity.type
_entity.pdbx_description
1 polymer ?
#
loop_
_entity_poly.entity_id
_entity_poly.type
_entity_poly.pdbx_seq_one_letter_code
_entity_poly.pdbx_strand_id
1 'polypeptide(L)' 'MLQIEQIQSEIEALPETDFARLRNWFAQKDWERWDKQLAADTAAGKLDFLRKEALAAKAQGTLRDL' A
#
# COMPACT_ATOMS: atom_id res chain seq x y z
N MET A 1 -14.31 25.61 12.29
CA MET A 1 -13.89 24.67 11.24
C MET A 1 -13.28 23.47 11.89
N LEU A 2 -13.61 22.27 11.42
CA LEU A 2 -12.89 21.06 11.80
C LEU A 2 -11.45 21.18 11.28
N GLN A 3 -10.50 20.57 11.98
CA GLN A 3 -9.06 20.76 11.73
C GLN A 3 -8.64 20.27 10.34
N ILE A 4 -9.39 19.33 9.75
CA ILE A 4 -9.03 18.70 8.48
C ILE A 4 -9.39 19.57 7.27
N GLU A 5 -10.49 20.31 7.33
CA GLU A 5 -10.98 21.20 6.27
C GLU A 5 -10.04 22.39 6.13
N GLN A 6 -9.50 22.90 7.24
CA GLN A 6 -8.46 23.94 7.21
C GLN A 6 -7.20 23.42 6.48
N ILE A 7 -6.76 22.21 6.79
CA ILE A 7 -5.60 21.58 6.12
C ILE A 7 -5.90 21.38 4.63
N GLN A 8 -7.10 20.95 4.26
CA GLN A 8 -7.50 20.79 2.85
C GLN A 8 -7.42 22.12 2.10
N SER A 9 -7.98 23.20 2.67
CA SER A 9 -7.89 24.53 2.05
C SER A 9 -6.44 25.03 1.91
N GLU A 10 -5.58 24.76 2.90
CA GLU A 10 -4.16 25.09 2.79
C GLU A 10 -3.44 24.28 1.71
N ILE A 11 -3.79 23.00 1.55
CA ILE A 11 -3.25 22.12 0.50
C ILE A 11 -3.70 22.61 -0.89
N GLU A 12 -4.95 23.02 -1.04
CA GLU A 12 -5.50 23.55 -2.29
C GLU A 12 -4.84 24.88 -2.71
N ALA A 13 -4.36 25.66 -1.73
CA ALA A 13 -3.66 26.92 -1.97
C ALA A 13 -2.17 26.74 -2.32
N LEU A 14 -1.62 25.52 -2.29
CA LEU A 14 -0.21 25.28 -2.56
C LEU A 14 0.15 25.50 -4.05
N PRO A 15 1.36 26.03 -4.34
CA PRO A 15 1.95 25.93 -5.67
C PRO A 15 2.03 24.46 -6.12
N GLU A 16 1.90 24.22 -7.43
CA GLU A 16 1.91 22.87 -8.01
C GLU A 16 3.14 22.06 -7.60
N THR A 17 4.31 22.69 -7.48
CA THR A 17 5.55 22.04 -7.04
C THR A 17 5.47 21.52 -5.61
N ASP A 18 4.91 22.31 -4.70
CA ASP A 18 4.78 21.90 -3.29
C ASP A 18 3.65 20.90 -3.10
N PHE A 19 2.56 21.05 -3.84
CA PHE A 19 1.51 20.04 -3.90
C PHE A 19 2.05 18.68 -4.38
N ALA A 20 2.87 18.66 -5.43
CA ALA A 20 3.50 17.43 -5.93
C ALA A 20 4.43 16.79 -4.88
N ARG A 21 5.21 17.60 -4.15
CA ARG A 21 6.06 17.12 -3.05
C ARG A 21 5.22 16.51 -1.92
N LEU A 22 4.14 17.19 -1.53
CA LEU A 22 3.23 16.69 -0.49
C LEU A 22 2.57 15.38 -0.90
N ARG A 23 2.09 15.28 -2.15
CA ARG A 23 1.51 14.05 -2.71
C ARG A 23 2.49 12.88 -2.67
N ASN A 24 3.75 13.11 -3.04
CA ASN A 24 4.79 12.09 -2.98
C ASN A 24 5.08 11.64 -1.55
N TRP A 25 5.16 12.58 -0.61
CA TRP A 25 5.35 12.27 0.80
C TRP A 25 4.18 11.46 1.38
N PHE A 26 2.93 11.81 1.03
CA PHE A 26 1.75 11.07 1.47
C PHE A 26 1.76 9.62 0.93
N ALA A 27 2.08 9.44 -0.36
CA ALA A 27 2.22 8.12 -0.96
C ALA A 27 3.30 7.27 -0.26
N GLN A 28 4.44 7.87 0.11
CA GLN A 28 5.47 7.16 0.89
C GLN A 28 4.94 6.69 2.25
N LYS A 29 4.11 7.50 2.92
CA LYS A 29 3.50 7.12 4.20
C LYS A 29 2.49 5.99 4.06
N ASP A 30 1.73 5.97 2.97
CA ASP A 30 0.84 4.84 2.70
C ASP A 30 1.63 3.57 2.37
N TRP A 31 2.73 3.66 1.63
CA TRP A 31 3.65 2.53 1.42
C TRP A 31 4.24 2.01 2.73
N GLU A 32 4.73 2.88 3.61
CA GLU A 32 5.25 2.48 4.93
C GLU A 32 4.19 1.77 5.79
N ARG A 33 2.92 2.18 5.69
CA ARG A 33 1.80 1.52 6.39
C ARG A 33 1.47 0.18 5.76
N TRP A 34 1.45 0.12 4.44
CA TRP A 34 1.21 -1.10 3.68
C TRP A 34 2.26 -2.17 4.01
N ASP A 35 3.54 -1.81 4.04
CA ASP A 35 4.63 -2.74 4.40
C ASP A 35 4.45 -3.32 5.80
N LYS A 36 4.07 -2.49 6.77
CA LYS A 36 3.80 -2.94 8.15
C LYS A 36 2.60 -3.88 8.21
N GLN A 37 1.53 -3.56 7.49
CA GLN A 37 0.34 -4.41 7.43
C GLN A 37 0.67 -5.75 6.76
N LEU A 38 1.39 -5.73 5.64
CA LEU A 38 1.80 -6.93 4.92
C LEU A 38 2.65 -7.85 5.82
N ALA A 39 3.61 -7.28 6.55
CA ALA A 39 4.44 -8.03 7.50
C ALA A 39 3.59 -8.65 8.62
N ALA A 40 2.65 -7.89 9.20
CA ALA A 40 1.75 -8.38 10.23
C ALA A 40 0.82 -9.49 9.73
N ASP A 41 0.25 -9.34 8.53
CA ASP A 41 -0.65 -10.32 7.92
C ASP A 41 0.10 -11.60 7.52
N THR A 42 1.35 -11.47 7.08
CA THR A 42 2.26 -12.60 6.85
C THR A 42 2.53 -13.34 8.16
N ALA A 43 2.90 -12.64 9.23
CA ALA A 43 3.16 -13.24 10.54
C ALA A 43 1.92 -13.91 11.14
N ALA A 44 0.73 -13.38 10.86
CA ALA A 44 -0.55 -13.94 11.27
C ALA A 44 -1.02 -15.13 10.40
N GLY A 45 -0.27 -15.52 9.37
CA GLY A 45 -0.62 -16.62 8.47
C GLY A 45 -1.79 -16.31 7.52
N LYS A 46 -2.24 -15.05 7.43
CA LYS A 46 -3.39 -14.67 6.59
C LYS A 46 -3.12 -14.89 5.10
N LEU A 47 -1.86 -14.92 4.70
CA LEU A 47 -1.43 -15.12 3.31
C LEU A 47 -1.05 -16.57 2.99
N ASP A 48 -1.22 -17.51 3.93
CA ASP A 48 -0.86 -18.92 3.73
C ASP A 48 -1.65 -19.58 2.58
N PHE A 49 -2.84 -19.07 2.27
CA PHE A 49 -3.64 -19.57 1.16
C PHE A 49 -2.92 -19.37 -0.20
N LEU A 50 -2.21 -18.25 -0.38
CA LEU A 50 -1.44 -17.98 -1.60
C LEU A 50 -0.29 -18.97 -1.76
N ARG A 51 0.40 -19.30 -0.66
CA ARG A 51 1.44 -20.33 -0.65
C ARG A 51 0.86 -21.70 -1.01
N LYS A 52 -0.28 -22.07 -0.43
CA LYS A 52 -0.96 -23.34 -0.73
C LYS A 52 -1.37 -23.43 -2.20
N GLU A 53 -1.93 -22.34 -2.73
CA GLU A 53 -2.32 -22.22 -4.13
C GLU A 53 -1.11 -22.38 -5.07
N ALA A 54 -0.01 -21.68 -4.80
CA ALA A 54 1.21 -21.81 -5.58
C ALA A 54 1.78 -23.24 -5.57
N LEU A 55 1.75 -23.92 -4.43
CA LEU A 55 2.17 -25.33 -4.32
C LEU A 55 1.23 -26.27 -5.10
N ALA A 56 -0.07 -26.02 -5.07
CA ALA A 56 -1.04 -26.81 -5.84
C ALA A 56 -0.86 -26.62 -7.35
N ALA A 57 -0.69 -25.37 -7.82
CA ALA A 57 -0.41 -25.07 -9.22
C ALA A 57 0.91 -25.71 -9.69
N LYS A 58 1.94 -25.70 -8.83
CA LYS A 58 3.20 -26.41 -9.09
C LYS A 58 3.00 -27.91 -9.26
N ALA A 59 2.24 -28.54 -8.37
CA ALA A 59 1.95 -29.97 -8.45
C ALA A 59 1.13 -30.34 -9.70
N GLN A 60 0.29 -29.42 -10.18
CA GLN A 60 -0.53 -29.59 -11.38
C GLN A 60 0.21 -29.23 -12.68
N GLY A 61 1.41 -28.66 -12.59
CA GLY A 61 2.15 -28.19 -13.76
C GLY A 61 1.52 -26.98 -14.45
N THR A 62 0.71 -26.21 -13.74
CA THR A 62 -0.03 -25.03 -14.26
C THR A 62 0.61 -23.70 -13.88
N LEU A 63 1.82 -23.72 -13.31
CA LEU A 63 2.58 -22.49 -13.06
C LEU A 63 2.84 -21.76 -14.37
N ARG A 64 2.63 -20.44 -14.34
CA ARG A 64 2.98 -19.56 -15.46
C ARG A 64 4.46 -19.20 -15.36
N ASP A 65 5.11 -19.06 -16.51
CA ASP A 65 6.44 -18.50 -16.60
C ASP A 65 6.46 -17.04 -16.12
N LEU A 66 7.58 -16.63 -15.54
CA LEU A 66 7.82 -15.30 -14.98
C LEU A 66 8.07 -14.26 -16.07
#